data_AF-A0A8S3ITK6-F1
#
_entry.id   AF-A0A8S3ITK6-F1
#
_cell.length_a   1.000
_cell.length_b   1.000
_cell.length_c   1.000
_cell.angle_alpha   90.00
_cell.angle_beta   90.00
_cell.angle_gamma   90.00
#
_symmetry.space_group_name_H-M   'P 1'
#
loop_
_entity.id
_entity.type
_entity.pdbx_description
1 polymer ?
#
loop_
_entity_poly.entity_id
_entity_poly.type
_entity_poly.pdbx_seq_one_letter_code
_entity_poly.pdbx_strand_id
1 'polypeptide(L)'
;RLLEILIRHAVKKKNEEIVLVEKQIFSKSGKTLSEVIKEAVIQWGRSTNINDHNLIREMFKLIYNQYDGIPQISRCLERTYVINEKSVPDITLLLRKLSIIRALLTVQMDSDEEAIMISCLNDIMDNKVFYQHPDLMRSLCVHETVMAIMVNRLNKSKQEQTSMSSMSDLDGITQTNEGGENQDSHSTK
;
A
#
# COMPACT_ATOMS: atom_id res chain seq x y z
N ARG A 1 -31.62 -15.56 35.46
CA ARG A 1 -31.80 -14.09 35.34
C ARG A 1 -31.01 -13.30 36.40
N LEU A 2 -31.16 -13.54 37.71
CA LEU A 2 -30.43 -12.78 38.75
C LEU A 2 -28.91 -13.01 38.73
N LEU A 3 -28.46 -14.26 38.56
CA LEU A 3 -27.04 -14.62 38.47
C LEU A 3 -26.32 -13.90 37.31
N GLU A 4 -26.95 -13.78 36.15
CA GLU A 4 -26.37 -13.07 35.00
C GLU A 4 -26.25 -11.56 35.21
N ILE A 5 -27.19 -10.95 35.94
CA ILE A 5 -27.15 -9.51 36.26
C ILE A 5 -26.00 -9.22 37.22
N LEU A 6 -25.76 -10.14 38.17
CA LEU A 6 -24.70 -10.04 39.16
C LEU A 6 -23.31 -10.21 38.52
N ILE A 7 -23.16 -11.16 37.59
CA ILE A 7 -21.93 -11.33 36.79
C ILE A 7 -21.67 -10.08 35.95
N ARG A 8 -22.69 -9.54 35.25
CA ARG A 8 -22.53 -8.31 34.45
C ARG A 8 -22.10 -7.11 35.30
N HIS A 9 -22.67 -6.94 36.50
CA HIS A 9 -22.26 -5.87 37.42
C HIS A 9 -20.86 -6.08 37.98
N ALA A 10 -20.48 -7.32 38.32
CA ALA A 10 -19.13 -7.62 38.81
C ALA A 10 -18.05 -7.40 37.73
N VAL A 11 -18.34 -7.80 36.49
CA VAL A 11 -17.46 -7.54 35.33
C VAL A 11 -17.36 -6.06 35.05
N LYS A 12 -18.49 -5.33 35.06
CA LYS A 12 -18.49 -3.88 34.86
C LYS A 12 -17.70 -3.14 35.95
N LYS A 13 -17.88 -3.54 37.22
CA LYS A 13 -17.14 -2.97 38.36
C LYS A 13 -15.63 -3.23 38.26
N LYS A 14 -15.22 -4.45 37.92
CA LYS A 14 -13.79 -4.76 37.66
C LYS A 14 -13.23 -3.97 36.47
N ASN A 15 -14.01 -3.80 35.41
CA ASN A 15 -13.56 -3.06 34.23
C ASN A 15 -13.41 -1.56 34.54
N GLU A 16 -14.31 -0.99 35.34
CA GLU A 16 -14.22 0.38 35.85
C GLU A 16 -13.01 0.56 36.77
N GLU A 17 -12.71 -0.40 37.64
CA GLU A 17 -11.51 -0.40 38.49
C GLU A 17 -10.22 -0.45 37.66
N ILE A 18 -10.15 -1.28 36.61
CA ILE A 18 -8.99 -1.34 35.69
C ILE A 18 -8.78 -0.01 34.97
N VAL A 19 -9.85 0.57 34.41
CA VAL A 19 -9.79 1.87 33.73
C VAL A 19 -9.38 3.00 34.68
N LEU A 20 -9.83 2.95 35.93
CA LEU A 20 -9.43 3.90 36.98
C LEU A 20 -7.94 3.78 37.33
N VAL A 21 -7.41 2.55 37.41
CA VAL A 21 -5.97 2.32 37.65
C VAL A 21 -5.13 2.82 36.48
N GLU A 22 -5.51 2.51 35.23
CA GLU A 22 -4.82 3.01 34.03
C GLU A 22 -4.82 4.54 33.98
N LYS A 23 -5.96 5.17 34.28
CA LYS A 23 -6.09 6.63 34.33
C LYS A 23 -5.28 7.26 35.46
N GLN A 24 -5.15 6.58 36.61
CA GLN A 24 -4.29 7.04 37.71
C GLN A 24 -2.79 6.89 37.43
N ILE A 25 -2.37 5.83 36.72
CA ILE A 25 -0.97 5.67 36.27
C ILE A 25 -0.59 6.81 35.31
N PHE A 26 -1.50 7.16 34.40
CA PHE A 26 -1.28 8.25 33.45
C PHE A 26 -1.30 9.64 34.12
N SER A 27 -2.18 9.84 35.12
CA SER A 27 -2.36 11.12 35.81
C SER A 27 -1.27 11.43 36.85
N LYS A 28 -0.70 10.41 37.53
CA LYS A 28 0.30 10.63 38.59
C LYS A 28 1.71 10.93 38.10
N SER A 29 2.03 10.68 36.82
CA SER A 29 3.43 10.58 36.43
C SER A 29 4.07 11.88 35.95
N GLY A 30 3.33 12.90 35.50
CA GLY A 30 3.92 14.10 34.89
C GLY A 30 4.86 13.83 33.69
N LYS A 31 4.92 12.58 33.23
CA LYS A 31 5.85 12.09 32.21
C LYS A 31 5.30 12.42 30.84
N THR A 32 6.19 12.84 29.94
CA THR A 32 5.84 13.04 28.54
C THR A 32 5.54 11.70 27.87
N LEU A 33 4.72 11.70 26.80
CA LEU A 33 4.45 10.47 26.02
C LEU A 33 5.76 9.78 25.59
N SER A 34 6.78 10.58 25.25
CA SER A 34 8.10 10.06 24.87
C SER A 34 8.77 9.27 26.00
N GLU A 35 8.69 9.76 27.23
CA GLU A 35 9.24 9.07 28.40
C GLU A 35 8.51 7.77 28.70
N VAL A 36 7.18 7.77 28.61
CA VAL A 36 6.36 6.58 28.81
C VAL A 36 6.71 5.50 27.78
N ILE A 37 6.87 5.88 26.51
CA ILE A 37 7.24 4.93 25.45
C ILE A 37 8.66 4.39 25.67
N LYS A 38 9.62 5.24 26.03
CA LYS A 38 11.00 4.80 26.34
C LYS A 38 11.01 3.77 27.48
N GLU A 39 10.32 4.06 28.57
CA GLU A 39 10.26 3.18 29.74
C GLU A 39 9.56 1.85 29.40
N ALA A 40 8.45 1.89 28.66
CA ALA A 40 7.71 0.69 28.26
C ALA A 40 8.56 -0.25 27.39
N VAL A 41 9.23 0.26 26.36
CA VAL A 41 10.03 -0.58 25.45
C VAL A 41 11.27 -1.14 26.17
N ILE A 42 11.89 -0.37 27.06
CA ILE A 42 13.00 -0.85 27.91
C ILE A 42 12.50 -1.96 28.86
N GLN A 43 11.32 -1.79 29.45
CA GLN A 43 10.73 -2.80 30.33
C GLN A 43 10.44 -4.10 29.56
N TRP A 44 9.89 -4.03 28.35
CA TRP A 44 9.64 -5.21 27.50
C TRP A 44 10.94 -5.93 27.13
N GLY A 45 11.99 -5.20 26.74
CA GLY A 45 13.29 -5.80 26.45
C GLY A 45 13.99 -6.44 27.66
N ARG A 46 13.59 -6.08 28.89
CA ARG A 46 14.12 -6.66 30.13
C ARG A 46 13.33 -7.87 30.61
N SER A 47 12.02 -7.88 30.42
CA SER A 47 11.13 -8.89 31.02
C SER A 47 10.89 -10.10 30.12
N THR A 48 11.06 -9.97 28.80
CA THR A 48 10.75 -11.04 27.84
C THR A 48 11.89 -11.29 26.86
N ASN A 49 12.19 -12.56 26.58
CA ASN A 49 13.06 -12.94 25.48
C ASN A 49 12.22 -12.98 24.20
N ILE A 50 12.40 -11.98 23.34
CA ILE A 50 11.63 -11.80 22.09
C ILE A 50 12.43 -12.43 20.95
N ASN A 51 11.86 -13.43 20.26
CA ASN A 51 12.51 -14.12 19.14
C ASN A 51 12.15 -13.54 17.77
N ASP A 52 11.07 -12.75 17.66
CA ASP A 52 10.65 -12.18 16.38
C ASP A 52 11.52 -10.97 16.00
N HIS A 53 12.31 -11.14 14.93
CA HIS A 53 13.18 -10.10 14.38
C HIS A 53 12.39 -8.86 13.88
N ASN A 54 11.15 -9.04 13.42
CA ASN A 54 10.33 -7.91 12.96
C ASN A 54 9.90 -7.04 14.13
N LEU A 55 9.42 -7.66 15.21
CA LEU A 55 9.07 -6.95 16.44
C LEU A 55 10.27 -6.21 17.04
N ILE A 56 11.44 -6.87 17.11
CA ILE A 56 12.68 -6.22 17.57
C ILE A 56 13.00 -4.98 16.73
N ARG A 57 12.91 -5.09 15.40
CA ARG A 57 13.15 -3.97 14.48
C ARG A 57 12.20 -2.82 14.75
N GLU A 58 10.91 -3.08 14.92
CA GLU A 58 9.92 -2.02 15.19
C GLU A 58 10.09 -1.41 16.58
N MET A 59 10.46 -2.20 17.60
CA MET A 59 10.78 -1.68 18.94
C MET A 59 11.98 -0.72 18.91
N PHE A 60 13.06 -1.09 18.20
CA PHE A 60 14.23 -0.23 18.06
C PHE A 60 13.93 1.03 17.23
N LYS A 61 13.16 0.91 16.15
CA LYS A 61 12.69 2.08 15.38
C LYS A 61 11.88 3.03 16.26
N LEU A 62 10.97 2.49 17.09
CA LEU A 62 10.15 3.28 17.98
C LEU A 62 11.02 4.03 18.99
N ILE A 63 11.94 3.35 19.67
CA ILE A 63 12.89 4.00 20.58
C ILE A 63 13.72 5.06 19.85
N TYR A 64 14.28 4.73 18.68
CA TYR A 64 15.10 5.64 17.89
C TYR A 64 14.36 6.95 17.59
N ASN A 65 13.11 6.86 17.11
CA ASN A 65 12.28 8.05 16.82
C ASN A 65 11.96 8.87 18.08
N GLN A 66 11.89 8.26 19.26
CA GLN A 66 11.69 8.98 20.53
C GLN A 66 12.93 9.76 20.99
N TYR A 67 14.12 9.43 20.46
CA TYR A 67 15.35 10.19 20.68
C TYR A 67 15.64 11.15 19.52
N ASP A 68 15.29 10.78 18.29
CA ASP A 68 15.61 11.49 17.06
C ASP A 68 14.35 12.03 16.35
N GLY A 69 13.77 13.10 16.92
CA GLY A 69 12.57 13.73 16.38
C GLY A 69 12.81 14.75 15.25
N ILE A 70 14.01 15.33 15.17
CA ILE A 70 14.31 16.43 14.23
C ILE A 70 14.26 15.97 12.77
N PRO A 71 14.91 14.85 12.36
CA PRO A 71 14.86 14.39 10.98
C PRO A 71 13.46 13.94 10.57
N GLN A 72 12.68 13.43 11.52
CA GLN A 72 11.29 13.04 11.26
C GLN A 72 10.43 14.27 10.92
N ILE A 73 10.59 15.36 11.68
CA ILE A 73 9.91 16.63 11.40
C ILE A 73 10.39 17.22 10.07
N SER A 74 11.70 17.20 9.78
CA SER A 74 12.25 17.69 8.50
C SER A 74 11.61 16.98 7.29
N ARG A 75 11.52 15.65 7.33
CA ARG A 75 10.88 14.84 6.27
C ARG A 75 9.38 15.15 6.13
N CYS A 76 8.68 15.43 7.23
CA CYS A 76 7.28 15.83 7.20
C CYS A 76 7.11 17.24 6.62
N LEU A 77 8.03 18.16 6.92
CA LEU A 77 8.01 19.53 6.38
C LEU A 77 8.20 19.54 4.87
N GLU A 78 9.08 18.70 4.34
CA GLU A 78 9.27 18.53 2.88
C GLU A 78 7.99 18.11 2.15
N ARG A 79 7.07 17.43 2.84
CA ARG A 79 5.76 17.01 2.30
C ARG A 79 4.60 17.94 2.68
N THR A 80 4.85 18.95 3.49
CA THR A 80 3.81 19.90 3.92
C THR A 80 3.52 20.88 2.79
N TYR A 81 2.24 21.06 2.46
CA TYR A 81 1.80 21.98 1.41
C TYR A 81 0.67 22.87 1.93
N VAL A 82 0.71 24.15 1.56
CA VAL A 82 -0.30 25.15 1.96
C VAL A 82 -1.14 25.50 0.75
N ILE A 83 -2.45 25.49 0.94
CA ILE A 83 -3.44 25.69 -0.12
C ILE A 83 -4.40 26.81 0.24
N ASN A 84 -5.01 27.40 -0.78
CA ASN A 84 -6.08 28.37 -0.58
C ASN A 84 -7.39 27.66 -0.21
N GLU A 85 -8.19 28.28 0.66
CA GLU A 85 -9.50 27.78 1.07
C GLU A 85 -10.44 27.55 -0.12
N LYS A 86 -10.35 28.40 -1.16
CA LYS A 86 -11.17 28.27 -2.38
C LYS A 86 -10.93 26.98 -3.16
N SER A 87 -9.75 26.36 -3.03
CA SER A 87 -9.33 25.17 -3.78
C SER A 87 -9.54 23.87 -3.01
N VAL A 88 -10.05 23.94 -1.77
CA VAL A 88 -10.34 22.77 -0.92
C VAL A 88 -11.26 21.73 -1.59
N PRO A 89 -12.39 22.09 -2.25
CA PRO A 89 -13.26 21.08 -2.85
C PRO A 89 -12.56 20.34 -4.00
N ASP A 90 -11.82 21.07 -4.83
CA ASP A 90 -11.09 20.51 -5.96
C ASP A 90 -9.98 19.54 -5.47
N ILE A 91 -9.24 19.92 -4.42
CA ILE A 91 -8.20 19.07 -3.83
C ILE A 91 -8.81 17.83 -3.17
N THR A 92 -9.96 17.97 -2.52
CA THR A 92 -10.65 16.82 -1.91
C THR A 92 -11.05 15.80 -2.97
N LEU A 93 -11.58 16.27 -4.11
CA LEU A 93 -11.90 15.40 -5.24
C LEU A 93 -10.64 14.71 -5.78
N LEU A 94 -9.57 15.47 -6.01
CA LEU A 94 -8.28 14.96 -6.47
C LEU A 94 -7.74 13.85 -5.53
N LEU A 95 -7.68 14.11 -4.23
CA LEU A 95 -7.18 13.16 -3.23
C LEU A 95 -8.03 11.90 -3.16
N ARG A 96 -9.36 12.03 -3.28
CA ARG A 96 -10.26 10.88 -3.31
C ARG A 96 -9.99 9.99 -4.52
N LYS A 97 -9.87 10.58 -5.71
CA LYS A 97 -9.59 9.85 -6.96
C LYS A 97 -8.21 9.21 -6.94
N LEU A 98 -7.20 9.91 -6.43
CA LEU A 98 -5.84 9.39 -6.27
C LEU A 98 -5.78 8.22 -5.27
N SER A 99 -6.57 8.29 -4.19
CA SER A 99 -6.69 7.20 -3.21
C SER A 99 -7.27 5.94 -3.84
N ILE A 100 -8.33 6.07 -4.65
CA ILE A 100 -8.94 4.95 -5.38
C ILE A 100 -7.91 4.31 -6.33
N ILE A 101 -7.21 5.11 -7.13
CA ILE A 101 -6.18 4.60 -8.05
C ILE A 101 -5.11 3.81 -7.31
N ARG A 102 -4.65 4.30 -6.14
CA ARG A 102 -3.64 3.62 -5.32
C ARG A 102 -4.14 2.31 -4.72
N ALA A 103 -5.41 2.23 -4.35
CA ALA A 103 -6.00 0.99 -3.88
C ALA A 103 -6.00 -0.07 -4.99
N LEU A 104 -6.38 0.32 -6.22
CA LEU A 104 -6.43 -0.57 -7.38
C LEU A 104 -5.04 -1.07 -7.84
N LEU A 105 -3.97 -0.33 -7.55
CA LEU A 105 -2.60 -0.72 -7.91
C LEU A 105 -2.05 -1.92 -7.13
N THR A 106 -2.66 -2.27 -6.01
CA THR A 106 -2.17 -3.38 -5.14
C THR A 106 -2.54 -4.77 -5.67
N VAL A 107 -3.50 -4.85 -6.59
CA VAL A 107 -4.06 -6.09 -7.13
C VAL A 107 -3.91 -6.09 -8.67
N GLN A 108 -3.88 -7.27 -9.30
CA GLN A 108 -3.99 -7.33 -10.76
C GLN A 108 -5.38 -6.86 -11.17
N MET A 109 -5.45 -5.80 -11.98
CA MET A 109 -6.70 -5.14 -12.31
C MET A 109 -7.53 -5.94 -13.29
N ASP A 110 -8.81 -6.10 -12.95
CA ASP A 110 -9.82 -6.65 -13.84
C ASP A 110 -10.31 -5.60 -14.85
N SER A 111 -11.03 -6.04 -15.89
CA SER A 111 -11.52 -5.13 -16.96
C SER A 111 -12.38 -3.96 -16.40
N ASP A 112 -13.22 -4.23 -15.40
CA ASP A 112 -14.08 -3.21 -14.78
C ASP A 112 -13.28 -2.23 -13.92
N GLU A 113 -12.25 -2.72 -13.22
CA GLU A 113 -11.36 -1.90 -12.40
C GLU A 113 -10.51 -0.96 -13.26
N GLU A 114 -10.09 -1.42 -14.44
CA GLU A 114 -9.39 -0.60 -15.43
C GLU A 114 -10.26 0.57 -15.92
N ALA A 115 -11.55 0.33 -16.18
CA ALA A 115 -12.48 1.38 -16.58
C ALA A 115 -12.64 2.45 -15.48
N ILE A 116 -12.74 2.02 -14.22
CA ILE A 116 -12.80 2.93 -13.06
C ILE A 116 -11.50 3.72 -12.94
N MET A 117 -10.35 3.09 -13.14
CA MET A 117 -9.05 3.75 -13.09
C MET A 117 -8.92 4.83 -14.16
N ILE A 118 -9.30 4.53 -15.41
CA ILE A 118 -9.27 5.50 -16.51
C ILE A 118 -10.18 6.69 -16.21
N SER A 119 -11.40 6.43 -15.72
CA SER A 119 -12.30 7.50 -15.28
C SER A 119 -11.68 8.36 -14.17
N CYS A 120 -11.04 7.74 -13.17
CA CYS A 120 -10.39 8.47 -12.09
C CYS A 120 -9.18 9.29 -12.56
N LEU A 121 -8.40 8.80 -13.53
CA LEU A 121 -7.31 9.55 -14.14
C LEU A 121 -7.83 10.75 -14.92
N ASN A 122 -8.92 10.59 -15.66
CA ASN A 122 -9.57 11.70 -16.36
C ASN A 122 -10.06 12.76 -15.37
N ASP A 123 -10.68 12.38 -14.26
CA ASP A 123 -11.13 13.33 -13.22
C ASP A 123 -9.96 14.08 -12.56
N ILE A 124 -8.80 13.44 -12.43
CA ILE A 124 -7.58 14.10 -11.94
C ILE A 124 -7.05 15.10 -12.97
N MET A 125 -7.06 14.73 -14.25
CA MET A 125 -6.56 15.55 -15.36
C MET A 125 -7.48 16.74 -15.68
N ASP A 126 -8.79 16.63 -15.44
CA ASP A 126 -9.76 17.70 -15.62
C ASP A 126 -9.76 18.72 -14.46
N ASN A 127 -9.04 18.42 -13.37
CA ASN A 127 -8.99 19.28 -12.21
C ASN A 127 -8.02 20.46 -12.39
N LYS A 128 -8.51 21.70 -12.24
CA LYS A 128 -7.69 22.92 -12.37
C LYS A 128 -6.47 22.96 -11.43
N VAL A 129 -6.56 22.35 -10.24
CA VAL A 129 -5.48 22.32 -9.25
C VAL A 129 -4.27 21.53 -9.77
N PHE A 130 -4.51 20.54 -10.62
CA PHE A 130 -3.46 19.73 -11.23
C PHE A 130 -2.44 20.60 -11.98
N TYR A 131 -2.93 21.62 -12.69
CA TYR A 131 -2.10 22.54 -13.47
C TYR A 131 -1.62 23.76 -12.66
N GLN A 132 -2.41 24.20 -11.68
CA GLN A 132 -2.06 25.36 -10.85
C GLN A 132 -0.94 25.05 -9.85
N HIS A 133 -0.88 23.81 -9.34
CA HIS A 133 0.02 23.42 -8.26
C HIS A 133 0.86 22.19 -8.63
N PRO A 134 1.84 22.32 -9.55
CA PRO A 134 2.69 21.20 -9.95
C PRO A 134 3.53 20.61 -8.80
N ASP A 135 3.94 21.44 -7.84
CA ASP A 135 4.66 20.99 -6.64
C ASP A 135 3.80 20.10 -5.75
N LEU A 136 2.50 20.37 -5.65
CA LEU A 136 1.57 19.50 -4.93
C LEU A 136 1.50 18.12 -5.61
N MET A 137 1.45 18.06 -6.95
CA MET A 137 1.46 16.78 -7.69
C MET A 137 2.78 16.02 -7.48
N ARG A 138 3.89 16.74 -7.32
CA ARG A 138 5.19 16.18 -6.99
C ARG A 138 5.22 15.61 -5.57
N SER A 139 4.81 16.39 -4.57
CA SER A 139 4.77 15.98 -3.16
C SER A 139 3.78 14.84 -2.91
N LEU A 140 2.69 14.80 -3.68
CA LEU A 140 1.74 13.69 -3.68
C LEU A 140 2.25 12.48 -4.46
N CYS A 141 3.38 12.52 -5.16
CA CYS A 141 3.92 11.41 -5.96
C CYS A 141 2.91 10.85 -7.00
N VAL A 142 2.16 11.74 -7.67
CA VAL A 142 1.20 11.32 -8.71
C VAL A 142 1.92 10.61 -9.86
N HIS A 143 3.08 11.11 -10.26
CA HIS A 143 3.93 10.52 -11.29
C HIS A 143 4.35 9.08 -10.97
N GLU A 144 4.70 8.77 -9.71
CA GLU A 144 5.02 7.39 -9.29
C GLU A 144 3.82 6.47 -9.45
N THR A 145 2.62 6.97 -9.15
CA THR A 145 1.38 6.22 -9.29
C THR A 145 1.12 5.90 -10.77
N VAL A 146 1.31 6.88 -11.67
CA VAL A 146 1.16 6.67 -13.12
C VAL A 146 2.19 5.68 -13.67
N MET A 147 3.46 5.77 -13.22
CA MET A 147 4.48 4.80 -13.60
C MET A 147 4.12 3.37 -13.17
N ALA A 148 3.57 3.20 -11.95
CA ALA A 148 3.12 1.90 -11.48
C ALA A 148 1.97 1.33 -12.33
N ILE A 149 1.02 2.16 -12.75
CA ILE A 149 -0.09 1.75 -13.64
C ILE A 149 0.48 1.26 -14.97
N MET A 150 1.42 2.01 -15.55
CA MET A 150 2.05 1.66 -16.81
C MET A 150 2.77 0.30 -16.72
N VAL A 151 3.51 0.05 -15.64
CA VAL A 151 4.19 -1.24 -15.44
C VAL A 151 3.19 -2.38 -15.30
N ASN A 152 2.11 -2.21 -14.52
CA ASN A 152 1.08 -3.23 -14.37
C ASN A 152 0.40 -3.58 -15.70
N ARG A 153 0.11 -2.57 -16.53
CA ARG A 153 -0.46 -2.76 -17.87
C ARG A 153 0.49 -3.49 -18.83
N LEU A 154 1.78 -3.13 -18.83
CA LEU A 154 2.79 -3.80 -19.66
C LEU A 154 3.04 -5.24 -19.22
N ASN A 155 2.94 -5.54 -17.94
CA ASN A 155 3.08 -6.91 -17.43
C ASN A 155 1.87 -7.77 -17.83
N LYS A 156 0.65 -7.22 -17.78
CA LYS A 156 -0.57 -7.89 -18.22
C LYS A 156 -0.51 -8.26 -19.72
N SER A 157 -0.12 -7.31 -20.58
CA SER A 157 -0.01 -7.58 -22.01
C SER A 157 1.05 -8.63 -22.36
N LYS A 158 2.18 -8.67 -21.62
CA LYS A 158 3.18 -9.73 -21.77
C LYS A 158 2.63 -11.10 -21.39
N GLN A 159 1.87 -11.20 -20.28
CA GLN A 159 1.25 -12.46 -19.84
C GLN A 159 0.24 -12.99 -20.86
N GLU A 160 -0.59 -12.10 -21.43
CA GLU A 160 -1.53 -12.45 -22.51
C GLU A 160 -0.81 -12.95 -23.77
N GLN A 161 0.29 -12.30 -24.18
CA GLN A 161 1.10 -12.72 -25.32
C GLN A 161 1.82 -14.06 -25.10
N THR A 162 2.37 -14.30 -23.91
CA THR A 162 2.99 -15.60 -23.57
C THR A 162 1.97 -16.75 -23.52
N SER A 163 0.72 -16.45 -23.15
CA SER A 163 -0.36 -17.44 -23.14
C SER A 163 -0.85 -17.77 -24.56
N MET A 164 -0.83 -16.79 -25.47
CA MET A 164 -1.21 -17.01 -26.88
C MET A 164 -0.12 -17.75 -27.68
N SER A 165 1.16 -17.47 -27.42
CA SER A 165 2.28 -18.15 -28.10
C SER A 165 2.45 -19.62 -27.69
N SER A 166 2.18 -19.96 -26.42
CA SER A 166 2.17 -21.36 -25.97
C SER A 166 0.99 -22.17 -26.53
N MET A 167 -0.07 -21.53 -27.02
CA MET A 167 -1.20 -22.18 -27.72
C MET A 167 -0.89 -22.45 -29.21
N SER A 168 -0.13 -21.56 -29.88
CA SER A 168 0.26 -21.74 -31.28
C SER A 168 1.29 -22.84 -31.51
N ASP A 169 2.10 -23.19 -30.50
CA ASP A 169 3.09 -24.26 -30.61
C ASP A 169 2.47 -25.67 -30.53
N LEU A 170 1.20 -25.81 -30.11
CA LEU A 170 0.50 -27.10 -30.02
C LEU A 170 -0.30 -27.47 -31.28
N ASP A 171 -0.69 -26.48 -32.10
CA ASP A 171 -1.43 -26.70 -33.36
C ASP A 171 -0.51 -26.99 -34.57
N GLY A 172 0.81 -26.90 -34.41
CA GLY A 172 1.80 -27.09 -35.48
C GLY A 172 2.20 -28.53 -35.81
N ILE A 173 1.70 -29.55 -35.08
CA ILE A 173 2.22 -30.94 -35.18
C ILE A 173 1.32 -31.91 -35.98
N THR A 174 0.22 -31.48 -36.63
CA THR A 174 -0.71 -32.46 -37.28
C THR A 174 -0.81 -32.41 -38.81
N GLN A 175 -0.10 -31.56 -39.55
CA GLN A 175 -0.14 -31.63 -41.02
C GLN A 175 1.22 -31.40 -41.66
N THR A 176 1.81 -32.48 -42.19
CA THR A 176 2.41 -32.61 -43.54
C THR A 176 3.37 -33.79 -43.55
N ASN A 177 2.90 -34.96 -43.98
CA ASN A 177 3.78 -35.99 -44.52
C ASN A 177 3.11 -36.67 -45.71
N GLU A 178 3.02 -35.97 -46.84
CA GLU A 178 2.96 -36.59 -48.16
C GLU A 178 3.70 -35.73 -49.19
N GLY A 179 4.67 -36.34 -49.86
CA GLY A 179 4.98 -36.03 -51.25
C GLY A 179 6.30 -35.31 -51.55
N GLY A 180 7.28 -36.06 -52.04
CA GLY A 180 8.14 -35.62 -53.14
C GLY A 180 9.65 -35.55 -52.86
N GLU A 181 10.35 -36.68 -53.01
CA GLU A 181 11.80 -36.68 -53.25
C GLU A 181 12.11 -36.70 -54.76
N ASN A 182 13.15 -35.95 -55.08
CA ASN A 182 13.48 -35.40 -56.39
C ASN A 182 14.15 -36.38 -57.36
N GLN A 183 13.94 -36.13 -58.65
CA GLN A 183 14.86 -36.50 -59.72
C GLN A 183 16.11 -35.62 -59.63
N ASP A 184 17.30 -36.23 -59.63
CA ASP A 184 18.31 -36.01 -60.67
C ASP A 184 19.63 -36.72 -60.34
N SER A 185 20.13 -37.55 -61.26
CA SER A 185 21.41 -37.29 -61.94
C SER A 185 21.79 -38.38 -62.94
N HIS A 186 22.18 -37.91 -64.14
CA HIS A 186 22.91 -38.55 -65.23
C HIS A 186 23.90 -39.66 -64.84
N SER A 187 24.09 -40.66 -65.72
CA SER A 187 25.33 -40.76 -66.52
C SER A 187 25.31 -41.93 -67.53
N THR A 188 25.72 -41.57 -68.75
CA THR A 188 26.15 -42.35 -69.92
C THR A 188 26.94 -43.64 -69.63
N LYS A 189 26.44 -44.79 -70.08
CA LYS A 189 27.02 -45.69 -71.10
C LYS A 189 26.24 -47.00 -71.18
#